data_AF-A0A2V2AVA2-F1
#
_entry.id   AF-A0A2V2AVA2-F1
#
_cell.length_a   1.000
_cell.length_b   1.000
_cell.length_c   1.000
_cell.angle_alpha   90.00
_cell.angle_beta   90.00
_cell.angle_gamma   90.00
#
_symmetry.space_group_name_H-M   'P 1'
#
loop_
_entity.id
_entity.type
_entity.pdbx_description
1 polymer ?
#
loop_
_entity_poly.entity_id
_entity_poly.type
_entity_poly.pdbx_seq_one_letter_code
_entity_poly.pdbx_strand_id
1 'polypeptide(L)'
;MIEGSADAFFGSFLDAWANDPTAMPEEVRAEYLRASAAAATSIVADYRASAGIDVLHDQADLDAGSQLAMPVTVVQQDWGAQLDYDAAAVWKAWAPDLNHRLTRAGHFMAEEATDEIAEAIQDLPAR
;
A
#
# COMPACT_ATOMS: atom_id res chain seq x y z
N MET A 1 7.04 -0.54 23.83
CA MET A 1 7.37 0.79 23.26
C MET A 1 6.18 1.30 22.45
N ILE A 2 5.75 0.60 21.39
CA ILE A 2 4.55 0.97 20.62
C ILE A 2 3.28 0.91 21.47
N GLU A 3 3.02 -0.19 22.20
CA GLU A 3 1.80 -0.33 23.02
C GLU A 3 1.59 0.78 24.06
N GLY A 4 2.68 1.35 24.60
CA GLY A 4 2.62 2.46 25.56
C GLY A 4 2.40 3.83 24.92
N SER A 5 2.35 3.91 23.59
CA SER A 5 2.22 5.15 22.81
C SER A 5 1.45 4.95 21.51
N ALA A 6 0.55 3.95 21.45
CA ALA A 6 -0.02 3.45 20.21
C ALA A 6 -0.71 4.55 19.38
N ASP A 7 -1.53 5.39 20.01
CA ASP A 7 -2.23 6.48 19.33
C ASP A 7 -1.26 7.50 18.70
N ALA A 8 -0.20 7.87 19.42
CA ALA A 8 0.80 8.80 18.90
C ALA A 8 1.64 8.15 17.79
N PHE A 9 1.99 6.88 17.96
CA PHE A 9 2.76 6.12 16.99
C PHE A 9 1.99 5.93 15.68
N PHE A 10 0.79 5.34 15.73
CA PHE A 10 -0.04 5.11 14.54
C PHE A 10 -0.57 6.41 13.96
N GLY A 11 -0.97 7.36 14.80
CA GLY A 11 -1.43 8.68 14.36
C GLY A 11 -0.36 9.42 13.56
N SER A 12 0.93 9.29 13.92
CA SER A 12 2.00 9.94 13.16
C SER A 12 2.08 9.48 11.71
N PHE A 13 1.73 8.22 11.39
CA PHE A 13 1.68 7.74 10.00
C PHE A 13 0.46 8.29 9.27
N LEU A 14 -0.70 8.30 9.92
CA LEU A 14 -1.93 8.88 9.36
C LEU A 14 -1.70 10.36 8.99
N ASP A 15 -1.01 11.10 9.85
CA ASP A 15 -0.75 12.52 9.68
C ASP A 15 0.37 12.79 8.64
N ALA A 16 1.42 11.95 8.60
CA ALA A 16 2.58 12.18 7.74
C ALA A 16 2.41 11.66 6.31
N TRP A 17 1.54 10.68 6.08
CA TRP A 17 1.39 10.03 4.77
C TRP A 17 0.16 10.49 3.99
N ALA A 18 -0.76 11.21 4.61
CA ALA A 18 -1.85 11.90 3.92
C ALA A 18 -1.36 13.23 3.32
N ASN A 19 -1.80 13.58 2.12
CA ASN A 19 -1.60 14.94 1.59
C ASN A 19 -2.69 15.90 2.12
N ASP A 20 -3.91 15.39 2.30
CA ASP A 20 -5.03 16.14 2.87
C ASP A 20 -5.48 15.51 4.21
N PRO A 21 -5.25 16.19 5.36
CA PRO A 21 -5.66 15.67 6.66
C PRO A 21 -7.19 15.64 6.84
N THR A 22 -7.95 16.31 5.99
CA THR A 22 -9.42 16.30 6.02
C THR A 22 -10.03 15.12 5.28
N ALA A 23 -9.23 14.40 4.48
CA ALA A 23 -9.67 13.21 3.76
C ALA A 23 -10.03 12.05 4.68
N MET A 24 -9.57 12.07 5.94
CA MET A 24 -9.86 11.07 6.95
C MET A 24 -10.66 11.69 8.10
N PRO A 25 -12.01 11.59 8.07
CA PRO A 25 -12.86 12.10 9.14
C PRO A 25 -12.50 11.53 10.51
N GLU A 26 -12.79 12.27 11.57
CA GLU A 26 -12.40 11.90 12.95
C GLU A 26 -12.89 10.50 13.36
N GLU A 27 -14.11 10.11 12.97
CA GLU A 27 -14.65 8.78 13.28
C GLU A 27 -13.86 7.65 12.61
N VAL A 28 -13.41 7.87 11.37
CA VAL A 28 -12.58 6.91 10.61
C VAL A 28 -11.18 6.85 11.23
N ARG A 29 -10.60 8.01 11.56
CA ARG A 29 -9.30 8.11 12.22
C ARG A 29 -9.31 7.39 13.58
N ALA A 30 -10.34 7.63 14.39
CA ALA A 30 -10.49 6.99 15.70
C ALA A 30 -10.56 5.47 15.59
N GLU A 31 -11.24 4.95 14.57
CA GLU A 31 -11.32 3.51 14.32
C GLU A 31 -9.97 2.92 13.90
N TYR A 32 -9.22 3.59 13.01
CA TYR A 32 -7.86 3.17 12.66
C TYR A 32 -6.95 3.09 13.89
N LEU A 33 -6.97 4.10 14.76
CA LEU A 33 -6.17 4.10 15.97
C LEU A 33 -6.56 2.97 16.92
N ARG A 34 -7.87 2.82 17.19
CA ARG A 34 -8.39 1.76 18.07
C ARG A 34 -8.01 0.37 17.57
N ALA A 35 -8.20 0.10 16.28
CA ALA A 35 -7.88 -1.19 15.67
C ALA A 35 -6.37 -1.46 15.66
N SER A 36 -5.57 -0.47 15.28
CA SER A 36 -4.10 -0.60 15.22
C SER A 36 -3.49 -0.81 16.61
N ALA A 37 -3.96 -0.08 17.62
CA ALA A 37 -3.54 -0.27 19.01
C ALA A 37 -3.83 -1.69 19.51
N ALA A 38 -5.00 -2.23 19.19
CA ALA A 38 -5.38 -3.60 19.54
C ALA A 38 -4.59 -4.68 18.79
N ALA A 39 -4.00 -4.33 17.64
CA ALA A 39 -3.29 -5.24 16.74
C ALA A 39 -1.76 -5.01 16.71
N ALA A 40 -1.21 -4.21 17.63
CA ALA A 40 0.20 -3.81 17.58
C ALA A 40 1.18 -5.00 17.50
N THR A 41 0.92 -6.07 18.24
CA THR A 41 1.76 -7.29 18.20
C THR A 41 1.71 -7.96 16.82
N SER A 42 0.54 -8.09 16.19
CA SER A 42 0.43 -8.71 14.87
C SER A 42 1.02 -7.82 13.77
N ILE A 43 0.82 -6.50 13.85
CA ILE A 43 1.44 -5.55 12.90
C ILE A 43 2.96 -5.65 12.98
N VAL A 44 3.54 -5.70 14.19
CA VAL A 44 5.00 -5.86 14.32
C VAL A 44 5.47 -7.24 13.80
N ALA A 45 4.67 -8.29 13.95
CA ALA A 45 4.99 -9.60 13.39
C ALA A 45 4.96 -9.60 11.86
N ASP A 46 4.00 -8.89 11.25
CA ASP A 46 3.88 -8.68 9.80
C ASP A 46 5.15 -8.01 9.25
N TYR A 47 5.57 -6.87 9.82
CA TYR A 47 6.82 -6.20 9.43
C TYR A 47 8.07 -7.08 9.59
N ARG A 48 8.10 -7.98 10.58
CA ARG A 48 9.22 -8.95 10.72
C ARG A 48 9.19 -10.02 9.63
N ALA A 49 8.01 -10.44 9.19
CA ALA A 49 7.87 -11.37 8.09
C ALA A 49 8.34 -10.74 6.77
N SER A 50 7.96 -9.48 6.52
CA SER A 50 8.34 -8.73 5.32
C SER A 50 9.84 -8.44 5.23
N ALA A 51 10.54 -8.40 6.36
CA ALA A 51 11.99 -8.29 6.42
C ALA A 51 12.72 -9.66 6.44
N GLY A 52 11.99 -10.76 6.29
CA GLY A 52 12.50 -12.12 6.48
C GLY A 52 11.87 -13.13 5.53
N ILE A 53 10.85 -13.85 6.01
CA ILE A 53 10.30 -15.01 5.29
C ILE A 53 9.63 -14.63 3.96
N ASP A 54 9.01 -13.45 3.87
CA ASP A 54 8.34 -13.03 2.64
C ASP A 54 9.37 -12.82 1.50
N VAL A 55 10.54 -12.26 1.83
CA VAL A 55 11.65 -12.12 0.87
C VAL A 55 12.12 -13.48 0.34
N LEU A 56 12.14 -14.50 1.20
CA LEU A 56 12.52 -15.86 0.79
C LEU A 56 11.48 -16.47 -0.16
N HIS A 57 10.20 -16.22 0.09
CA HIS A 57 9.12 -16.68 -0.79
C HIS A 57 9.17 -15.94 -2.15
N ASP A 58 9.28 -14.62 -2.13
CA ASP A 58 9.36 -13.81 -3.34
C ASP A 58 10.59 -14.20 -4.19
N GLN A 59 11.76 -14.40 -3.57
CA GLN A 59 12.94 -14.84 -4.30
C GLN A 59 12.77 -16.22 -4.94
N ALA A 60 12.11 -17.16 -4.24
CA ALA A 60 11.86 -18.49 -4.79
C ALA A 60 10.93 -18.43 -6.02
N ASP A 61 9.92 -17.57 -6.01
CA ASP A 61 9.04 -17.35 -7.16
C ASP A 61 9.76 -16.63 -8.31
N LEU A 62 10.61 -15.65 -8.01
CA LEU A 62 11.47 -15.02 -9.03
C LEU A 62 12.41 -16.03 -9.69
N ASP A 63 13.07 -16.88 -8.90
CA ASP A 63 13.98 -17.91 -9.41
C ASP A 63 13.24 -18.96 -10.26
N ALA A 64 11.98 -19.24 -9.93
CA ALA A 64 11.10 -20.12 -10.71
C ALA A 64 10.52 -19.45 -11.97
N GLY A 65 10.64 -18.13 -12.11
CA GLY A 65 10.00 -17.37 -13.17
C GLY A 65 8.48 -17.29 -13.04
N SER A 66 7.95 -17.41 -11.82
CA SER A 66 6.52 -17.27 -11.52
C SER A 66 6.03 -15.86 -11.87
N GLN A 67 4.85 -15.77 -12.48
CA GLN A 67 4.22 -14.50 -12.85
C GLN A 67 2.71 -14.52 -12.57
N LEU A 68 2.15 -13.35 -12.32
CA LEU A 68 0.72 -13.12 -12.23
C LEU A 68 0.11 -13.25 -13.63
N ALA A 69 -0.68 -14.30 -13.83
CA ALA A 69 -1.21 -14.66 -15.15
C ALA A 69 -2.44 -13.83 -15.57
N MET A 70 -3.08 -13.13 -14.63
CA MET A 70 -4.21 -12.23 -14.88
C MET A 70 -3.72 -10.81 -15.19
N PRO A 71 -4.54 -9.96 -15.84
CA PRO A 71 -4.27 -8.53 -15.92
C PRO A 71 -4.15 -7.91 -14.51
N VAL A 72 -3.14 -7.07 -14.31
CA VAL A 72 -2.88 -6.40 -13.03
C VAL A 72 -2.93 -4.89 -13.21
N THR A 73 -3.71 -4.21 -12.37
CA THR A 73 -3.66 -2.75 -12.26
C THR A 73 -2.94 -2.37 -10.96
N VAL A 74 -1.98 -1.46 -11.09
CA VAL A 74 -1.27 -0.86 -9.95
C VAL A 74 -1.55 0.64 -9.97
N VAL A 75 -2.11 1.15 -8.88
CA VAL A 75 -2.25 2.58 -8.63
C VAL A 75 -1.28 2.96 -7.50
N GLN A 76 -0.38 3.89 -7.75
CA GLN A 76 0.60 4.31 -6.74
C GLN A 76 1.05 5.76 -6.94
N GLN A 77 1.68 6.32 -5.92
CA GLN A 77 2.43 7.56 -6.05
C GLN A 77 3.64 7.38 -6.96
N ASP A 78 4.17 8.49 -7.48
CA ASP A 78 5.36 8.49 -8.34
C ASP A 78 6.67 8.34 -7.54
N TRP A 79 6.79 7.22 -6.82
CA TRP A 79 8.00 6.85 -6.10
C TRP A 79 9.18 6.62 -7.03
N GLY A 80 8.92 6.20 -8.27
CA GLY A 80 9.96 6.01 -9.27
C GLY A 80 10.72 7.30 -9.56
N ALA A 81 9.99 8.41 -9.75
CA ALA A 81 10.61 9.73 -9.90
C ALA A 81 11.26 10.23 -8.60
N GLN A 82 10.69 9.93 -7.43
CA GLN A 82 11.21 10.40 -6.14
C GLN A 82 12.47 9.68 -5.66
N LEU A 83 12.60 8.39 -6.00
CA LEU A 83 13.68 7.51 -5.53
C LEU A 83 14.60 7.04 -6.68
N ASP A 84 14.42 7.58 -7.89
CA ASP A 84 15.24 7.32 -9.08
C ASP A 84 15.25 5.84 -9.52
N TYR A 85 14.07 5.26 -9.72
CA TYR A 85 13.91 3.90 -10.27
C TYR A 85 12.68 3.77 -11.18
N ASP A 86 12.68 2.76 -12.06
CA ASP A 86 11.52 2.45 -12.91
C ASP A 86 10.52 1.55 -12.16
N ALA A 87 9.55 2.16 -11.49
CA ALA A 87 8.53 1.44 -10.74
C ALA A 87 7.66 0.52 -11.63
N ALA A 88 7.41 0.91 -12.89
CA ALA A 88 6.63 0.09 -13.81
C ALA A 88 7.42 -1.14 -14.25
N ALA A 89 8.74 -1.03 -14.45
CA ALA A 89 9.59 -2.18 -14.76
C ALA A 89 9.66 -3.18 -13.60
N VAL A 90 9.70 -2.71 -12.35
CA VAL A 90 9.65 -3.59 -11.16
C VAL A 90 8.38 -4.44 -11.18
N TRP A 91 7.21 -3.82 -11.40
CA TRP A 91 5.94 -4.55 -11.49
C TRP A 91 5.85 -5.46 -12.71
N LYS A 92 6.37 -5.03 -13.88
CA LYS A 92 6.34 -5.83 -15.11
C LYS A 92 7.10 -7.15 -15.02
N ALA A 93 8.09 -7.25 -14.12
CA ALA A 93 8.78 -8.51 -13.86
C ALA A 93 7.81 -9.59 -13.33
N TRP A 94 6.82 -9.18 -12.53
CA TRP A 94 5.82 -10.03 -11.91
C TRP A 94 4.51 -10.12 -12.72
N ALA A 95 4.11 -9.04 -13.36
CA ALA A 95 2.84 -8.91 -14.07
C ALA A 95 3.06 -8.40 -15.49
N PRO A 96 3.20 -9.28 -16.50
CA PRO A 96 3.47 -8.86 -17.87
C PRO A 96 2.31 -8.05 -18.49
N ASP A 97 1.06 -8.33 -18.10
CA ASP A 97 -0.12 -7.53 -18.46
C ASP A 97 -0.39 -6.47 -17.37
N LEU A 98 0.49 -5.46 -17.33
CA LEU A 98 0.44 -4.38 -16.34
C LEU A 98 -0.27 -3.13 -16.88
N ASN A 99 -1.23 -2.64 -16.10
CA ASN A 99 -1.79 -1.30 -16.17
C ASN A 99 -1.29 -0.48 -14.99
N HIS A 100 -0.21 0.27 -15.21
CA HIS A 100 0.39 1.11 -14.19
C HIS A 100 -0.18 2.52 -14.27
N ARG A 101 -0.78 2.99 -13.18
CA ARG A 101 -1.40 4.31 -13.05
C ARG A 101 -0.73 5.05 -11.89
N LEU A 102 -0.43 6.33 -12.11
CA LEU A 102 0.07 7.21 -11.06
C LEU A 102 -1.08 8.02 -10.48
N THR A 103 -1.15 8.11 -9.16
CA THR A 103 -2.09 9.00 -8.45
C THR A 103 -1.35 10.19 -7.83
N ARG A 104 -2.10 11.29 -7.62
CA ARG A 104 -1.64 12.46 -6.87
C ARG A 104 -2.07 12.44 -5.40
N ALA A 105 -2.85 11.46 -4.98
CA ALA A 105 -3.23 11.26 -3.60
C ALA A 105 -2.02 10.99 -2.69
N GLY A 106 -2.18 11.21 -1.39
CA GLY A 106 -1.29 10.65 -0.38
C GLY A 106 -1.36 9.11 -0.36
N HIS A 107 -0.80 8.50 0.69
CA HIS A 107 -0.77 7.05 0.82
C HIS A 107 -2.18 6.45 0.96
N PHE A 108 -3.08 7.19 1.60
CA PHE A 108 -4.47 6.80 1.87
C PHE A 108 -5.36 7.18 0.68
N MET A 109 -5.04 6.65 -0.50
CA MET A 109 -5.71 7.01 -1.76
C MET A 109 -7.20 6.68 -1.80
N ALA A 110 -7.66 5.68 -1.03
CA ALA A 110 -9.08 5.35 -0.94
C ALA A 110 -9.87 6.45 -0.18
N GLU A 111 -9.22 7.09 0.79
CA GLU A 111 -9.72 8.22 1.55
C GLU A 111 -9.55 9.55 0.80
N GLU A 112 -8.41 9.77 0.14
CA GLU A 112 -8.05 11.05 -0.50
C GLU A 112 -8.57 11.21 -1.93
N ALA A 113 -8.73 10.11 -2.67
CA ALA A 113 -9.14 10.10 -4.06
C ALA A 113 -10.16 8.98 -4.33
N THR A 114 -11.21 8.93 -3.51
CA THR A 114 -12.21 7.85 -3.53
C THR A 114 -12.77 7.58 -4.93
N ASP A 115 -13.12 8.62 -5.69
CA ASP A 115 -13.68 8.47 -7.04
C ASP A 115 -12.67 7.85 -8.02
N GLU A 116 -11.39 8.28 -7.96
CA GLU A 116 -10.30 7.73 -8.80
C GLU A 116 -10.11 6.23 -8.54
N ILE A 117 -10.08 5.84 -7.26
CA ILE A 117 -9.86 4.45 -6.86
C ILE A 117 -11.08 3.58 -7.16
N ALA A 118 -12.29 4.11 -6.94
CA ALA A 118 -13.53 3.41 -7.28
C ALA A 118 -13.64 3.15 -8.78
N GLU A 119 -13.33 4.13 -9.63
CA GLU A 119 -13.29 3.97 -11.08
C GLU A 119 -12.25 2.93 -11.50
N ALA A 120 -11.04 2.99 -10.93
CA ALA A 120 -9.98 2.02 -11.22
C ALA A 120 -10.38 0.58 -10.89
N ILE A 121 -11.14 0.35 -9.82
CA ILE A 121 -11.67 -0.98 -9.47
C ILE A 121 -12.80 -1.39 -10.42
N GLN A 122 -13.70 -0.48 -10.76
CA GLN A 122 -14.82 -0.75 -11.68
C GLN A 122 -14.34 -1.08 -13.11
N ASP A 123 -13.19 -0.56 -13.52
CA ASP A 123 -12.55 -0.87 -14.79
C ASP A 123 -11.98 -2.30 -14.88
N LEU A 124 -11.69 -2.96 -13.75
CA LEU A 124 -11.00 -4.26 -13.73
C LEU A 124 -11.71 -5.34 -14.56
N PRO A 125 -13.04 -5.55 -14.47
CA PRO A 125 -13.73 -6.59 -15.22
C PRO A 125 -13.86 -6.30 -16.73
N ALA A 126 -13.63 -5.06 -17.16
CA ALA A 126 -13.71 -4.66 -18.56
C ALA A 126 -12.43 -4.97 -19.35
N ARG A 127 -11.43 -5.56 -18.68
CA ARG A 127 -10.10 -5.90 -19.24
C ARG A 127 -9.93 -7.39 -19.47
#